data_AF-A0A969E4F7-F1
#
_entry.id   AF-A0A969E4F7-F1
#
_cell.length_a   1.000
_cell.length_b   1.000
_cell.length_c   1.000
_cell.angle_alpha   90.00
_cell.angle_beta   90.00
_cell.angle_gamma   90.00
#
_symmetry.space_group_name_H-M   'P 1'
#
loop_
_entity.id
_entity.type
_entity.pdbx_description
1 polymer ?
#
loop_
_entity_poly.entity_id
_entity_poly.type
_entity_poly.pdbx_seq_one_letter_code
_entity_poly.pdbx_strand_id
1 'polypeptide(L)'
;SPYLLPAYFDSVDLSDYVKKPILSREGANVTVVENNKYITHTEGVYGEEGFIYQQLAPLPNYDGNFALIGSWVIGQEAAGIGIRESEQLITDNKSRFVPHIIMD
;
A
#
# COMPACT_ATOMS: atom_id res chain seq x y z
N SER A 1 -18.69 1.86 3.11
CA SER A 1 -17.78 2.54 4.06
C SER A 1 -16.92 3.52 3.27
N PRO A 2 -16.73 4.78 3.73
CA PRO A 2 -15.88 5.75 3.04
C PRO A 2 -14.38 5.40 3.08
N TYR A 3 -14.00 4.42 3.90
CA TYR A 3 -12.61 4.00 4.10
C TYR A 3 -12.18 2.78 3.28
N LEU A 4 -13.04 2.33 2.35
CA LEU A 4 -12.76 1.19 1.49
C LEU A 4 -12.48 1.67 0.06
N LEU A 5 -11.47 1.07 -0.55
CA LEU A 5 -11.20 1.22 -1.98
C LEU A 5 -11.83 0.04 -2.73
N PRO A 6 -12.39 0.25 -3.94
CA PRO A 6 -12.79 -0.82 -4.83
C PRO A 6 -11.68 -1.84 -5.03
N ALA A 7 -12.02 -3.12 -4.94
CA ALA A 7 -11.10 -4.22 -5.14
C ALA A 7 -11.81 -5.43 -5.75
N TYR A 8 -11.17 -6.07 -6.73
CA TYR A 8 -11.72 -7.16 -7.52
C TYR A 8 -10.69 -8.27 -7.75
N PHE A 9 -11.14 -9.43 -8.24
CA PHE A 9 -10.26 -10.54 -8.63
C PHE A 9 -9.74 -10.43 -10.07
N ASP A 10 -10.18 -9.42 -10.83
CA ASP A 10 -9.67 -9.03 -12.14
C ASP A 10 -9.52 -7.50 -12.23
N SER A 11 -9.03 -6.98 -13.36
CA SER A 11 -8.77 -5.55 -13.56
C SER A 11 -9.75 -4.86 -14.50
N VAL A 12 -10.86 -5.49 -14.90
CA VAL A 12 -11.66 -5.04 -16.06
C VAL A 12 -12.22 -3.63 -15.88
N ASP A 13 -12.54 -3.26 -14.65
CA ASP A 13 -13.18 -1.98 -14.31
C ASP A 13 -12.20 -0.94 -13.72
N LEU A 14 -10.89 -1.14 -13.81
CA LEU A 14 -9.88 -0.24 -13.22
C LEU A 14 -8.80 0.16 -14.24
N SER A 15 -8.58 1.46 -14.42
CA SER A 15 -7.43 2.01 -15.17
C SER A 15 -6.22 2.30 -14.27
N ASP A 16 -6.47 2.64 -13.01
CA ASP A 16 -5.46 2.95 -11.99
C ASP A 16 -5.64 1.98 -10.83
N TYR A 17 -4.68 1.07 -10.66
CA TYR A 17 -4.79 0.01 -9.66
C TYR A 17 -3.45 -0.50 -9.16
N VAL A 18 -3.52 -1.18 -8.03
CA VAL A 18 -2.44 -2.00 -7.49
C VAL A 18 -2.86 -3.46 -7.59
N LYS A 19 -2.05 -4.26 -8.30
CA LYS A 19 -2.15 -5.73 -8.32
C LYS A 19 -1.30 -6.27 -7.18
N LYS A 20 -1.89 -7.07 -6.28
CA LYS A 20 -1.18 -7.65 -5.13
C LYS A 20 -1.62 -9.09 -4.86
N PRO A 21 -0.70 -10.01 -4.52
CA PRO A 21 -1.07 -11.37 -4.18
C PRO A 21 -1.90 -11.41 -2.89
N ILE A 22 -2.84 -12.35 -2.84
CA ILE A 22 -3.81 -12.48 -1.74
C ILE A 22 -3.12 -12.66 -0.38
N LEU A 23 -2.04 -13.43 -0.33
CA LEU A 23 -1.30 -13.76 0.90
C LEU A 23 0.02 -13.00 1.05
N SER A 24 0.29 -12.02 0.18
CA SER A 24 1.53 -11.25 0.24
C SER A 24 1.62 -10.39 1.49
N ARG A 25 2.85 -10.12 1.91
CA ARG A 25 3.20 -9.20 2.99
C ARG A 25 4.40 -8.35 2.58
N GLU A 26 4.63 -7.27 3.32
CA GLU A 26 5.87 -6.50 3.24
C GLU A 26 6.14 -5.90 1.85
N GLY A 27 5.09 -5.64 1.08
CA GLY A 27 5.19 -5.05 -0.26
C GLY A 27 5.73 -5.99 -1.33
N ALA A 28 5.79 -7.30 -1.11
CA ALA A 28 6.32 -8.27 -2.08
C ALA A 28 5.33 -8.56 -3.22
N ASN A 29 5.86 -8.71 -4.45
CA ASN A 29 5.10 -9.04 -5.68
C ASN A 29 3.97 -8.05 -6.01
N VAL A 30 4.10 -6.79 -5.60
CA VAL A 30 3.12 -5.74 -5.84
C VAL A 30 3.41 -5.07 -7.18
N THR A 31 2.40 -4.81 -7.99
CA THR A 31 2.53 -4.02 -9.24
C THR A 31 1.63 -2.80 -9.17
N VAL A 32 2.17 -1.64 -9.51
CA VAL A 32 1.40 -0.39 -9.65
C VAL A 32 1.14 -0.11 -11.12
N VAL A 33 -0.12 0.13 -11.46
CA VAL A 33 -0.58 0.49 -12.80
C VAL A 33 -1.35 1.81 -12.71
N GLU A 34 -1.03 2.74 -13.60
CA GLU A 34 -1.70 4.04 -13.71
C GLU A 34 -1.94 4.35 -15.19
N ASN A 35 -3.15 4.78 -15.54
CA ASN A 35 -3.63 4.99 -16.90
C ASN A 35 -3.40 3.76 -17.81
N ASN A 36 -3.65 2.55 -17.28
CA ASN A 36 -3.35 1.26 -17.92
C ASN A 36 -1.87 1.06 -18.30
N LYS A 37 -0.95 1.84 -17.72
CA LYS A 37 0.49 1.71 -17.92
C LYS A 37 1.15 1.16 -16.68
N TYR A 38 2.08 0.24 -16.90
CA TYR A 38 2.95 -0.27 -15.85
C TYR A 38 3.82 0.87 -15.30
N ILE A 39 3.81 1.04 -13.97
CA ILE A 39 4.61 2.06 -13.28
C ILE A 39 5.80 1.41 -12.57
N THR A 40 5.55 0.41 -11.72
CA THR A 40 6.60 -0.29 -10.98
C THR A 40 6.14 -1.65 -10.47
N HIS A 41 7.10 -2.49 -10.07
CA HIS A 41 6.90 -3.79 -9.46
C HIS A 41 7.98 -4.08 -8.42
N THR A 42 7.61 -4.84 -7.40
CA THR A 42 8.53 -5.44 -6.42
C THR A 42 8.60 -6.94 -6.60
N GLU A 43 9.80 -7.50 -6.52
CA GLU A 43 10.02 -8.95 -6.58
C GLU A 43 9.58 -9.67 -5.30
N GLY A 44 9.49 -10.99 -5.35
CA GLY A 44 9.17 -11.84 -4.20
C GLY A 44 8.71 -13.24 -4.60
N VAL A 45 8.27 -14.02 -3.61
CA VAL A 45 7.90 -15.45 -3.76
C VAL A 45 6.39 -15.70 -3.77
N TYR A 46 5.56 -14.65 -3.73
CA TYR A 46 4.10 -14.76 -3.66
C TYR A 46 3.46 -14.74 -5.05
N GLY A 47 2.26 -15.34 -5.17
CA GLY A 47 1.44 -15.23 -6.37
C GLY A 47 0.72 -16.52 -6.77
N GLU A 48 1.07 -17.67 -6.20
CA GLU A 48 0.44 -18.96 -6.51
C GLU A 48 -1.06 -18.97 -6.18
N GLU A 49 -1.46 -18.26 -5.13
CA GLU A 49 -2.85 -18.16 -4.69
C GLU A 49 -3.69 -17.17 -5.52
N GLY A 50 -3.05 -16.49 -6.47
CA GLY A 50 -3.67 -15.45 -7.28
C GLY A 50 -3.56 -14.06 -6.67
N PHE A 51 -4.29 -13.12 -7.27
CA PHE A 51 -4.13 -11.69 -7.04
C PHE A 51 -5.48 -11.02 -6.86
N ILE A 52 -5.44 -9.86 -6.20
CA ILE A 52 -6.52 -8.88 -6.27
C ILE A 52 -6.00 -7.60 -6.92
N TYR A 53 -6.92 -6.85 -7.49
CA TYR A 53 -6.71 -5.57 -8.13
C TYR A 53 -7.50 -4.53 -7.34
N GLN A 54 -6.80 -3.63 -6.67
CA GLN A 54 -7.39 -2.59 -5.84
C GLN A 54 -7.20 -1.24 -6.51
N GLN A 55 -8.21 -0.38 -6.50
CA GLN A 55 -8.10 1.00 -6.99
C GLN A 55 -6.86 1.68 -6.40
N LEU A 56 -6.08 2.34 -7.25
CA LEU A 56 -4.89 3.07 -6.81
C LEU A 56 -5.30 4.26 -5.93
N ALA A 57 -4.69 4.34 -4.76
CA ALA A 57 -4.74 5.50 -3.88
C ALA A 57 -3.28 5.96 -3.65
N PRO A 58 -2.82 7.02 -4.34
CA PRO A 58 -1.45 7.50 -4.21
C PRO A 58 -1.13 7.91 -2.78
N LEU A 59 0.05 7.53 -2.28
CA LEU A 59 0.56 8.04 -1.02
C LEU A 59 0.97 9.51 -1.17
N PRO A 60 0.74 10.36 -0.16
CA PRO A 60 1.26 11.72 -0.17
C PRO A 60 2.79 11.69 -0.23
N ASN A 61 3.37 12.57 -1.06
CA ASN A 61 4.80 12.71 -1.24
C ASN A 61 5.28 14.00 -0.55
N TYR A 62 6.21 13.84 0.39
CA TYR A 62 6.88 14.93 1.10
C TYR A 62 8.37 14.91 0.77
N ASP A 63 8.80 15.82 -0.10
CA ASP A 63 10.21 15.97 -0.51
C ASP A 63 10.86 14.65 -0.99
N GLY A 64 10.11 13.86 -1.76
CA GLY A 64 10.55 12.56 -2.28
C GLY A 64 10.20 11.37 -1.38
N ASN A 65 9.55 11.59 -0.24
CA ASN A 65 9.18 10.54 0.71
C ASN A 65 7.68 10.27 0.65
N PHE A 66 7.31 9.06 0.25
CA PHE A 66 5.93 8.58 0.26
C PHE A 66 5.56 8.08 1.66
N ALA A 67 4.64 8.79 2.31
CA ALA A 67 4.27 8.53 3.70
C ALA A 67 3.04 7.62 3.82
N LEU A 68 3.13 6.62 4.68
CA LEU A 68 2.07 5.66 5.02
C LEU A 68 1.79 5.68 6.52
N ILE A 69 0.51 5.80 6.89
CA ILE A 69 0.07 5.71 8.29
C ILE A 69 -0.29 4.25 8.63
N GLY A 70 0.29 3.74 9.71
CA GLY A 70 -0.15 2.52 10.38
C GLY A 70 -0.93 2.85 11.65
N SER A 71 -2.06 2.19 11.87
CA SER A 71 -2.86 2.27 13.11
C SER A 71 -2.81 0.93 13.84
N TRP A 72 -2.56 0.96 15.14
CA TRP A 72 -2.49 -0.21 16.00
C TRP A 72 -3.80 -0.41 16.74
N VAL A 73 -4.28 -1.65 16.74
CA VAL A 73 -5.51 -2.05 17.46
C VAL A 73 -5.13 -3.07 18.54
N ILE A 74 -5.50 -2.79 19.79
CA ILE A 74 -5.30 -3.67 20.95
C ILE A 74 -6.67 -3.95 21.58
N GLY A 75 -7.09 -5.21 21.61
CA GLY A 75 -8.37 -5.57 22.20
C GLY A 75 -9.60 -4.96 21.50
N GLN A 76 -9.52 -4.73 20.18
CA GLN A 76 -10.52 -4.05 19.33
C GLN A 76 -10.55 -2.51 19.45
N GLU A 77 -9.67 -1.91 20.25
CA GLU A 77 -9.57 -0.47 20.41
C GLU A 77 -8.32 0.10 19.72
N ALA A 78 -8.43 1.29 19.14
CA ALA A 78 -7.28 1.99 18.58
C ALA A 78 -6.34 2.43 19.70
N ALA A 79 -5.06 2.09 19.60
CA ALA A 79 -4.08 2.23 20.68
C ALA A 79 -2.82 3.02 20.29
N GLY A 80 -2.68 3.41 19.02
CA GLY A 80 -1.56 4.23 18.58
C GLY A 80 -1.41 4.26 17.07
N ILE A 81 -0.57 5.16 16.58
CA ILE A 81 -0.21 5.26 15.17
C ILE A 81 1.31 5.25 15.00
N GLY A 82 1.75 4.94 13.79
CA GLY A 82 3.12 5.13 13.34
C GLY A 82 3.14 5.57 11.89
N ILE A 83 4.24 6.18 11.46
CA ILE A 83 4.42 6.60 10.08
C ILE A 83 5.61 5.84 9.49
N ARG A 84 5.41 5.27 8.30
CA ARG A 84 6.49 4.73 7.48
C ARG A 84 6.69 5.59 6.25
N GLU A 85 7.94 5.83 5.91
CA GLU A 85 8.31 6.56 4.70
C GLU A 85 9.23 5.73 3.81
N SER A 86 9.07 5.90 2.50
CA SER A 86 9.94 5.31 1.48
C SER A 86 10.17 6.31 0.35
N GLU A 87 11.33 6.23 -0.29
CA GLU A 87 11.58 6.93 -1.57
C GLU A 87 10.94 6.22 -2.76
N GLN A 88 10.37 5.02 -2.53
CA GLN A 88 9.67 4.22 -3.51
C GLN A 88 8.16 4.25 -3.27
N LEU A 89 7.38 4.06 -4.35
CA LEU A 89 5.91 4.02 -4.28
C LEU A 89 5.37 2.86 -3.44
N ILE A 90 6.10 1.74 -3.39
CA ILE A 90 5.69 0.54 -2.64
C ILE A 90 6.46 0.51 -1.32
N THR A 91 5.74 0.60 -0.20
CA THR A 91 6.34 0.50 1.14
C THR A 91 6.67 -0.97 1.46
N ASP A 92 7.92 -1.24 1.80
CA ASP A 92 8.48 -2.57 2.06
C ASP A 92 9.07 -2.70 3.48
N ASN A 93 9.94 -3.69 3.71
CA ASN A 93 10.66 -3.88 4.98
C ASN A 93 11.80 -2.90 5.23
N LYS A 94 12.34 -2.27 4.18
CA LYS A 94 13.44 -1.31 4.28
C LYS A 94 12.94 0.11 4.49
N SER A 95 11.63 0.32 4.32
CA SER A 95 10.95 1.59 4.57
C SER A 95 11.16 2.03 6.01
N ARG A 96 11.47 3.31 6.18
CA ARG A 96 11.90 3.87 7.47
C ARG A 96 10.70 4.10 8.36
N PHE A 97 10.82 3.78 9.64
CA PHE A 97 9.91 4.29 10.66
C PHE A 97 10.35 5.71 11.02
N VAL A 98 9.45 6.69 10.93
CA VAL A 98 9.77 8.10 11.20
C VAL A 98 9.07 8.59 12.46
N PRO A 99 9.72 9.47 13.26
CA PRO A 99 9.11 10.04 14.43
C PRO A 99 7.93 10.94 14.02
N HIS A 100 6.89 10.97 14.85
CA HIS A 100 5.76 11.87 14.70
C HIS A 100 5.37 12.46 16.06
N ILE A 101 4.68 13.58 16.03
CA ILE A 101 4.13 14.26 17.21
C ILE A 101 2.71 14.72 16.88
N ILE A 102 1.81 14.59 17.86
CA ILE A 102 0.47 15.18 17.81
C ILE A 102 0.55 16.45 18.66
N MET A 103 0.18 17.59 18.08
CA MET A 103 0.16 18.89 18.74
C MET A 103 -1.28 19.38 18.87
N ASP A 104 -1.57 20.10 19.95
CA ASP A 104 -2.86 20.73 20.23
C ASP A 104 -2.95 22.15 19.65
#